data_AF-A0A1L9RW37-F1
#
_entry.id   AF-A0A1L9RW37-F1
#
_cell.length_a   1.000
_cell.length_b   1.000
_cell.length_c   1.000
_cell.angle_alpha   90.00
_cell.angle_beta   90.00
_cell.angle_gamma   90.00
#
_symmetry.space_group_name_H-M   'P 1'
#
loop_
_entity.id
_entity.type
_entity.pdbx_description
1 polymer ?
#
loop_
_entity_poly.entity_id
_entity_poly.type
_entity_poly.pdbx_seq_one_letter_code
_entity_poly.pdbx_strand_id
1 'polypeptide(L)'
;MSAATDKARFFLEQSVPELKEYEKKKLFNKDEISAIIKKRSDFEHKLNARGATPADFVRYAQYEMNLDTLRRKRVKRLGIRSAGFSGQRRIFFVLDRATRKFHGDVGLWIQYTEYARQQKAFKKLSSIFTDALRFHPTNAELWVYAAKYALDDHADMTQSRSYMQRGLRFCKSSKFLWVQYAKLELIYIAKLVARQRILGLDREIEPAKPEEDTAFDDPDADMIALPKITGEDINPSAGDEDGVDQVALEKLKSSPALSGAIPLAIFDSAWDHFKNDTRFGHEFYDMVFEFGDLPCLRKILGHIIEAMMGAKSISHHAQICYIKFPTAGIQVTSPEFPRALGASLARMKEHRQQGELAQEIISWLQPLEKTEGLDPSLQRVIAATIRSSERTLQTE
;
A
#
# COMPACT_ATOMS: atom_id res chain seq x y z
N MET A 1 10.07 49.46 -7.78
CA MET A 1 10.14 48.10 -8.35
C MET A 1 9.17 47.21 -7.59
N SER A 2 8.45 46.31 -8.25
CA SER A 2 7.45 45.49 -7.56
C SER A 2 8.13 44.45 -6.67
N ALA A 3 7.61 44.18 -5.47
CA ALA A 3 8.17 43.18 -4.55
C ALA A 3 8.28 41.76 -5.17
N ALA A 4 7.50 41.47 -6.22
CA ALA A 4 7.59 40.22 -6.98
C ALA A 4 8.85 40.15 -7.86
N THR A 5 9.24 41.29 -8.45
CA THR A 5 10.47 41.43 -9.26
C THR A 5 11.71 41.24 -8.40
N ASP A 6 11.72 41.81 -7.20
CA ASP A 6 12.85 41.70 -6.27
C ASP A 6 13.02 40.25 -5.75
N LYS A 7 11.90 39.57 -5.46
CA LYS A 7 11.92 38.13 -5.12
C LYS A 7 12.41 37.25 -6.27
N ALA A 8 11.98 37.53 -7.50
CA ALA A 8 12.45 36.79 -8.68
C ALA A 8 13.96 36.95 -8.86
N ARG A 9 14.48 38.18 -8.72
CA ARG A 9 15.91 38.47 -8.79
C ARG A 9 16.71 37.70 -7.74
N PHE A 10 16.22 37.67 -6.49
CA PHE A 10 16.86 36.92 -5.41
C PHE A 10 17.01 35.42 -5.73
N PHE A 11 15.98 34.76 -6.25
CA PHE A 11 16.06 33.33 -6.62
C PHE A 11 16.96 33.05 -7.82
N LEU A 12 17.08 34.01 -8.75
CA LEU A 12 18.02 33.94 -9.86
C LEU A 12 19.47 34.08 -9.39
N GLU A 13 19.74 35.01 -8.46
CA GLU A 13 21.07 35.18 -7.87
C GLU A 13 21.53 33.91 -7.13
N GLN A 14 20.62 33.21 -6.44
CA GLN A 14 20.89 31.92 -5.82
C GLN A 14 21.28 30.82 -6.84
N SER A 15 20.93 30.98 -8.12
CA SER A 15 21.28 30.05 -9.21
C SER A 15 22.66 30.26 -9.82
N VAL A 16 23.27 31.43 -9.59
CA VAL A 16 24.52 31.83 -10.26
C VAL A 16 25.71 30.91 -9.95
N PRO A 17 25.94 30.47 -8.69
CA PRO A 17 27.06 29.56 -8.39
C PRO A 17 26.97 28.23 -9.14
N GLU A 18 25.77 27.68 -9.28
CA GLU A 18 25.49 26.45 -10.03
C GLU A 18 25.85 26.63 -11.51
N LEU A 19 25.40 27.73 -12.12
CA LEU A 19 25.64 28.01 -13.55
C LEU A 19 27.12 28.29 -13.85
N LYS A 20 27.84 28.97 -12.95
CA LYS A 20 29.29 29.18 -13.06
C LYS A 20 30.06 27.86 -13.01
N GLU A 21 29.61 26.92 -12.18
CA GLU A 21 30.22 25.59 -12.15
C GLU A 21 29.98 24.82 -13.46
N TYR A 22 28.77 24.92 -14.02
CA TYR A 22 28.43 24.32 -15.31
C TYR A 22 29.31 24.84 -16.45
N GLU A 23 29.61 26.15 -16.44
CA GLU A 23 30.55 26.77 -17.38
C GLU A 23 31.98 26.24 -17.18
N LYS A 24 32.48 26.27 -15.93
CA LYS A 24 33.84 25.83 -15.58
C LYS A 24 34.08 24.36 -15.96
N LYS A 25 33.07 23.51 -15.74
CA LYS A 25 33.11 22.09 -16.08
C LYS A 25 32.82 21.81 -17.57
N LYS A 26 32.61 22.84 -18.40
CA LYS A 26 32.24 22.75 -19.82
C LYS A 26 31.04 21.81 -20.04
N LEU A 27 30.13 21.76 -19.07
CA LEU A 27 28.89 21.00 -19.16
C LEU A 27 27.91 21.68 -20.11
N PHE A 28 27.91 23.00 -20.11
CA PHE A 28 27.11 23.85 -20.98
C PHE A 28 27.98 24.96 -21.56
N ASN A 29 27.69 25.38 -22.79
CA ASN A 29 28.35 26.54 -23.38
C ASN A 29 27.70 27.86 -22.89
N LYS A 30 28.32 29.01 -23.18
CA LYS A 30 27.83 30.31 -22.72
C LYS A 30 26.43 30.65 -23.27
N ASP A 31 26.11 30.22 -24.48
CA ASP A 31 24.82 30.47 -25.12
C ASP A 31 23.70 29.65 -24.46
N GLU A 32 23.96 28.38 -24.17
CA GLU A 32 23.08 27.48 -23.42
C GLU A 32 22.85 28.00 -22.01
N ILE A 33 23.90 28.46 -21.32
CA ILE A 33 23.77 29.07 -19.99
C ILE A 33 22.90 30.32 -20.06
N SER A 34 23.08 31.17 -21.07
CA SER A 34 22.27 32.37 -21.28
C SER A 34 20.81 32.01 -21.56
N ALA A 35 20.56 30.95 -22.34
CA ALA A 35 19.22 30.42 -22.57
C ALA A 35 18.59 29.87 -21.29
N ILE A 36 19.36 29.16 -20.44
CA ILE A 36 18.91 28.66 -19.14
C ILE A 36 18.54 29.81 -18.21
N ILE A 37 19.37 30.85 -18.13
CA ILE A 37 19.10 32.05 -17.32
C ILE A 37 17.81 32.73 -17.78
N LYS A 38 17.64 32.92 -19.09
CA LYS A 38 16.42 33.52 -19.65
C LYS A 38 15.18 32.71 -19.29
N LYS A 39 15.21 31.39 -19.50
CA LYS A 39 14.08 30.50 -19.15
C LYS A 39 13.79 30.49 -17.65
N ARG A 40 14.81 30.41 -16.79
CA ARG A 40 14.64 30.52 -15.33
C ARG A 40 14.03 31.87 -14.95
N SER A 41 14.48 32.96 -15.57
CA SER A 41 13.93 34.31 -15.32
C SER A 41 12.45 34.40 -15.68
N ASP A 42 12.06 33.91 -16.86
CA ASP A 42 10.66 33.88 -17.29
C ASP A 42 9.78 33.11 -16.29
N PHE A 43 10.24 31.94 -15.83
CA PHE A 43 9.53 31.15 -14.83
C PHE A 43 9.47 31.86 -13.47
N GLU A 44 10.57 32.41 -12.95
CA GLU A 44 10.57 33.08 -11.64
C GLU A 44 9.68 34.33 -11.64
N HIS A 45 9.63 35.10 -12.74
CA HIS A 45 8.67 36.20 -12.87
C HIS A 45 7.22 35.70 -12.88
N LYS A 46 6.93 34.61 -13.62
CA LYS A 46 5.59 34.02 -13.67
C LYS A 46 5.13 33.48 -12.33
N LEU A 47 6.00 32.75 -11.61
CA LEU A 47 5.68 32.14 -10.30
C LEU A 47 5.45 33.18 -9.19
N ASN A 48 6.20 34.28 -9.24
CA ASN A 48 6.08 35.38 -8.26
C ASN A 48 4.98 36.38 -8.62
N ALA A 49 4.40 36.31 -9.82
CA ALA A 49 3.24 37.10 -10.19
C ALA A 49 1.99 36.71 -9.36
N ARG A 50 1.05 37.66 -9.24
CA ARG A 50 -0.20 37.46 -8.49
C ARG A 50 -1.06 36.34 -9.08
N GLY A 51 -1.07 36.19 -10.41
CA GLY A 51 -1.86 35.17 -11.13
C GLY A 51 -1.13 33.85 -11.40
N ALA A 52 -0.12 33.49 -10.61
CA ALA A 52 0.57 32.21 -10.79
C ALA A 52 -0.41 31.04 -10.55
N THR A 53 -0.31 29.99 -11.35
CA THR A 53 -1.15 28.79 -11.24
C THR A 53 -0.33 27.57 -10.81
N PRO A 54 -0.94 26.51 -10.23
CA PRO A 54 -0.26 25.23 -9.98
C PRO A 54 0.49 24.70 -11.22
N ALA A 55 -0.15 24.78 -12.39
CA ALA A 55 0.43 24.33 -13.66
C ALA A 55 1.74 25.05 -14.03
N ASP A 56 1.92 26.31 -13.60
CA ASP A 56 3.17 27.03 -13.85
C ASP A 56 4.33 26.49 -13.03
N PHE A 57 4.07 26.08 -11.79
CA PHE A 57 5.06 25.39 -10.95
C PHE A 57 5.41 24.02 -11.53
N VAL A 58 4.40 23.26 -11.98
CA VAL A 58 4.61 21.95 -12.62
C VAL A 58 5.49 22.08 -13.87
N ARG A 59 5.19 23.05 -14.75
CA ARG A 59 6.00 23.31 -15.95
C ARG A 59 7.45 23.67 -15.62
N TYR A 60 7.66 24.49 -14.59
CA TYR A 60 9.01 24.85 -14.16
C TYR A 60 9.75 23.66 -13.55
N ALA A 61 9.09 22.88 -12.70
CA ALA A 61 9.67 21.66 -12.13
C ALA A 61 10.05 20.66 -13.23
N GLN A 62 9.19 20.44 -14.22
CA GLN A 62 9.47 19.58 -15.37
C GLN A 62 10.67 20.08 -16.19
N TYR A 63 10.75 21.39 -16.43
CA TYR A 63 11.90 21.99 -17.11
C TYR A 63 13.20 21.73 -16.34
N GLU A 64 13.22 21.94 -15.02
CA GLU A 64 14.40 21.68 -14.19
C GLU A 64 14.75 20.18 -14.11
N MET A 65 13.76 19.28 -14.08
CA MET A 65 13.98 17.82 -14.16
C MET A 65 14.63 17.42 -15.49
N ASN A 66 14.18 18.01 -16.60
CA ASN A 66 14.75 17.77 -17.92
C ASN A 66 16.19 18.29 -18.00
N LEU A 67 16.45 19.47 -17.43
CA LEU A 67 17.79 20.05 -17.34
C LEU A 67 18.74 19.18 -16.49
N ASP A 68 18.26 18.68 -15.34
CA ASP A 68 19.01 17.76 -14.48
C ASP A 68 19.35 16.45 -15.22
N THR A 69 18.40 15.91 -15.98
CA THR A 69 18.59 14.73 -16.82
C THR A 69 19.65 14.96 -17.90
N LEU A 70 19.58 16.10 -18.60
CA LEU A 70 20.58 16.49 -19.60
C LEU A 70 21.97 16.63 -18.97
N ARG A 71 22.06 17.28 -17.80
CA ARG A 71 23.31 17.39 -17.04
C ARG A 71 23.89 16.02 -16.73
N ARG A 72 23.09 15.09 -16.17
CA ARG A 72 23.56 13.72 -15.85
C ARG A 72 24.12 12.99 -17.07
N LYS A 73 23.44 13.09 -18.22
CA LYS A 73 23.93 12.49 -19.48
C LYS A 73 25.27 13.11 -19.92
N ARG A 74 25.43 14.42 -19.83
CA ARG A 74 26.68 15.11 -20.19
C ARG A 74 27.82 14.81 -19.23
N VAL A 75 27.55 14.76 -17.92
CA VAL A 75 28.52 14.33 -16.89
C VAL A 75 29.05 12.93 -17.19
N LYS A 76 28.16 11.99 -17.50
CA LYS A 76 28.54 10.61 -17.86
C LYS A 76 29.39 10.57 -19.14
N ARG A 77 29.01 11.32 -20.17
CA ARG A 77 29.75 11.40 -21.45
C ARG A 77 31.14 12.01 -21.29
N LEU A 78 31.27 13.05 -20.46
CA LEU A 78 32.53 13.77 -20.24
C LEU A 78 33.41 13.13 -19.15
N GLY A 79 32.95 12.06 -18.49
CA GLY A 79 33.71 11.36 -17.46
C GLY A 79 34.01 12.19 -16.21
N ILE A 80 33.19 13.21 -15.91
CA ILE A 80 33.43 14.12 -14.79
C ILE A 80 33.10 13.41 -13.47
N ARG A 81 34.11 13.13 -12.65
CA ARG A 81 33.97 12.39 -11.37
C ARG A 81 33.60 13.24 -10.16
N SER A 82 33.73 14.56 -10.25
CA SER A 82 33.46 15.48 -9.13
C SER A 82 31.96 15.64 -8.86
N ALA A 83 31.54 15.38 -7.62
CA ALA A 83 30.24 15.77 -7.09
C ALA A 83 30.09 17.30 -7.17
N GLY A 84 29.40 17.78 -8.21
CA GLY A 84 29.06 19.20 -8.36
C GLY A 84 27.69 19.53 -7.78
N PHE A 85 27.23 20.76 -8.02
CA PHE A 85 25.87 21.16 -7.72
C PHE A 85 24.88 20.22 -8.41
N SER A 86 23.90 19.74 -7.62
CA SER A 86 22.81 18.90 -8.09
C SER A 86 21.60 19.78 -8.41
N GLY A 87 21.03 19.61 -9.61
CA GLY A 87 19.77 20.27 -10.01
C GLY A 87 18.60 19.87 -9.10
N GLN A 88 18.74 18.75 -8.38
CA GLN A 88 17.75 18.28 -7.41
C GLN A 88 17.35 19.34 -6.39
N ARG A 89 18.30 20.11 -5.85
CA ARG A 89 17.99 21.13 -4.82
C ARG A 89 16.99 22.17 -5.33
N ARG A 90 17.13 22.58 -6.59
CA ARG A 90 16.23 23.55 -7.23
C ARG A 90 14.86 22.93 -7.48
N ILE A 91 14.82 21.69 -7.95
CA ILE A 91 13.54 20.98 -8.17
C ILE A 91 12.78 20.82 -6.84
N PHE A 92 13.46 20.39 -5.77
CA PHE A 92 12.87 20.35 -4.42
C PHE A 92 12.37 21.73 -4.00
N PHE A 93 13.15 22.78 -4.21
CA PHE A 93 12.77 24.14 -3.84
C PHE A 93 11.52 24.64 -4.58
N VAL A 94 11.41 24.37 -5.89
CA VAL A 94 10.24 24.75 -6.70
C VAL A 94 8.99 24.00 -6.24
N LEU A 95 9.09 22.69 -6.03
CA LEU A 95 7.97 21.87 -5.56
C LEU A 95 7.54 22.24 -4.14
N ASP A 96 8.49 22.49 -3.23
CA ASP A 96 8.22 22.97 -1.86
C ASP A 96 7.49 24.32 -1.87
N ARG A 97 7.88 25.25 -2.76
CA ARG A 97 7.16 26.51 -2.94
C ARG A 97 5.76 26.29 -3.52
N ALA A 98 5.62 25.34 -4.43
CA ALA A 98 4.33 25.01 -5.04
C ALA A 98 3.34 24.52 -3.98
N THR A 99 3.75 23.54 -3.16
CA THR A 99 2.89 22.96 -2.13
C THR A 99 2.61 23.92 -0.97
N ARG A 100 3.52 24.84 -0.64
CA ARG A 100 3.23 25.92 0.33
C ARG A 100 2.22 26.93 -0.18
N LYS A 101 2.30 27.30 -1.47
CA LYS A 101 1.41 28.31 -2.08
C LYS A 101 0.03 27.72 -2.41
N PHE A 102 -0.01 26.47 -2.87
CA PHE A 102 -1.22 25.76 -3.29
C PHE A 102 -1.38 24.47 -2.47
N HIS A 103 -1.42 24.62 -1.14
CA HIS A 103 -1.50 23.46 -0.24
C HIS A 103 -2.73 22.60 -0.48
N GLY A 104 -3.82 23.16 -1.01
CA GLY A 104 -5.06 22.45 -1.34
C GLY A 104 -4.98 21.51 -2.56
N ASP A 105 -3.94 21.63 -3.39
CA ASP A 105 -3.79 20.79 -4.59
C ASP A 105 -3.06 19.48 -4.23
N VAL A 106 -3.82 18.39 -4.09
CA VAL A 106 -3.30 17.05 -3.79
C VAL A 106 -2.37 16.55 -4.92
N GLY A 107 -2.63 16.93 -6.17
CA GLY A 107 -1.81 16.54 -7.31
C GLY A 107 -0.38 17.07 -7.20
N LEU A 108 -0.20 18.30 -6.70
CA LEU A 108 1.13 18.85 -6.42
C LEU A 108 1.87 18.07 -5.33
N TRP A 109 1.16 17.65 -4.27
CA TRP A 109 1.77 16.81 -3.23
C TRP A 109 2.17 15.45 -3.77
N ILE A 110 1.34 14.81 -4.61
CA ILE A 110 1.66 13.54 -5.25
C ILE A 110 2.90 13.69 -6.14
N GLN A 111 2.96 14.70 -7.00
CA GLN A 111 4.15 14.96 -7.83
C GLN A 111 5.40 15.20 -6.98
N TYR A 112 5.26 15.91 -5.86
CA TYR A 112 6.37 16.18 -4.96
C TYR A 112 6.89 14.92 -4.28
N THR A 113 5.98 14.06 -3.78
CA THR A 113 6.31 12.78 -3.16
C THR A 113 6.97 11.83 -4.15
N GLU A 114 6.42 11.68 -5.36
CA GLU A 114 6.96 10.82 -6.42
C GLU A 114 8.37 11.26 -6.84
N TYR A 115 8.60 12.57 -7.02
CA TYR A 115 9.93 13.05 -7.31
C TYR A 115 10.91 12.73 -6.17
N ALA A 116 10.53 12.98 -4.91
CA ALA A 116 11.37 12.67 -3.76
C ALA A 116 11.69 11.16 -3.64
N ARG A 117 10.71 10.30 -3.96
CA ARG A 117 10.85 8.84 -4.03
C ARG A 117 11.85 8.42 -5.09
N GLN A 118 11.72 8.95 -6.31
CA GLN A 118 12.65 8.68 -7.42
C GLN A 118 14.10 9.12 -7.10
N GLN A 119 14.27 10.20 -6.34
CA GLN A 119 15.59 10.65 -5.89
C GLN A 119 16.12 9.91 -4.65
N LYS A 120 15.37 8.92 -4.11
CA LYS A 120 15.68 8.20 -2.87
C LYS A 120 15.93 9.14 -1.67
N ALA A 121 15.21 10.26 -1.62
CA ALA A 121 15.35 11.28 -0.59
C ALA A 121 14.46 11.00 0.63
N PHE A 122 14.68 9.86 1.29
CA PHE A 122 13.76 9.28 2.29
C PHE A 122 13.40 10.23 3.44
N LYS A 123 14.39 10.88 4.07
CA LYS A 123 14.15 11.85 5.16
C LYS A 123 13.26 13.02 4.70
N LYS A 124 13.50 13.53 3.48
CA LYS A 124 12.70 14.62 2.91
C LYS A 124 11.29 14.12 2.59
N LEU A 125 11.16 12.91 2.08
CA LEU A 125 9.87 12.29 1.76
C LEU A 125 8.99 12.11 3.01
N SER A 126 9.54 11.65 4.14
CA SER A 126 8.79 11.57 5.41
C SER A 126 8.29 12.94 5.89
N SER A 127 9.08 14.00 5.69
CA SER A 127 8.65 15.39 5.95
C SER A 127 7.53 15.81 5.00
N ILE A 128 7.63 15.49 3.70
CA ILE A 128 6.61 15.81 2.71
C ILE A 128 5.29 15.12 3.06
N PHE A 129 5.30 13.84 3.42
CA PHE A 129 4.09 13.13 3.87
C PHE A 129 3.51 13.76 5.13
N THR A 130 4.35 14.12 6.10
CA THR A 130 3.88 14.77 7.33
C THR A 130 3.16 16.08 7.03
N ASP A 131 3.72 16.90 6.13
CA ASP A 131 3.10 18.17 5.72
C ASP A 131 1.81 17.91 4.90
N ALA A 132 1.85 17.01 3.92
CA ALA A 132 0.71 16.69 3.07
C ALA A 132 -0.49 16.19 3.90
N LEU A 133 -0.25 15.27 4.84
CA LEU A 133 -1.29 14.73 5.72
C LEU A 133 -1.81 15.76 6.72
N ARG A 134 -0.97 16.72 7.13
CA ARG A 134 -1.40 17.84 7.98
C ARG A 134 -2.34 18.79 7.23
N PHE A 135 -2.10 19.05 5.95
CA PHE A 135 -2.97 19.89 5.13
C PHE A 135 -4.22 19.15 4.63
N HIS A 136 -4.17 17.82 4.51
CA HIS A 136 -5.25 16.97 3.98
C HIS A 136 -5.65 15.85 4.96
N PRO A 137 -6.02 16.15 6.22
CA PRO A 137 -6.27 15.12 7.22
C PRO A 137 -7.50 14.26 6.91
N THR A 138 -8.47 14.79 6.15
CA THR A 138 -9.70 14.09 5.75
C THR A 138 -9.57 13.28 4.46
N ASN A 139 -8.42 13.33 3.78
CA ASN A 139 -8.18 12.57 2.56
C ASN A 139 -7.70 11.16 2.89
N ALA A 140 -8.63 10.20 2.89
CA ALA A 140 -8.34 8.79 3.17
C ALA A 140 -7.32 8.17 2.20
N GLU A 141 -7.37 8.51 0.91
CA GLU A 141 -6.44 7.97 -0.10
C GLU A 141 -5.00 8.38 0.19
N LEU A 142 -4.78 9.61 0.65
CA LEU A 142 -3.45 10.10 0.99
C LEU A 142 -2.86 9.37 2.20
N TRP A 143 -3.67 9.03 3.20
CA TRP A 143 -3.26 8.18 4.33
C TRP A 143 -2.85 6.78 3.86
N VAL A 144 -3.67 6.16 3.01
CA VAL A 144 -3.38 4.83 2.44
C VAL A 144 -2.09 4.88 1.61
N TYR A 145 -1.90 5.92 0.83
CA TYR A 145 -0.70 6.10 0.00
C TYR A 145 0.57 6.22 0.87
N ALA A 146 0.55 7.03 1.93
CA ALA A 146 1.67 7.16 2.86
C ALA A 146 2.00 5.84 3.60
N ALA A 147 0.97 5.09 4.00
CA ALA A 147 1.12 3.80 4.66
C ALA A 147 1.69 2.71 3.73
N LYS A 148 1.16 2.62 2.50
CA LYS A 148 1.70 1.71 1.48
C LYS A 148 3.16 2.01 1.17
N TYR A 149 3.50 3.29 1.06
CA TYR A 149 4.89 3.72 0.85
C TYR A 149 5.83 3.20 1.96
N ALA A 150 5.46 3.37 3.23
CA ALA A 150 6.28 2.91 4.35
C ALA A 150 6.50 1.39 4.31
N LEU A 151 5.49 0.62 3.92
CA LEU A 151 5.57 -0.84 3.82
C LEU A 151 6.35 -1.33 2.58
N ASP A 152 6.18 -0.70 1.42
CA ASP A 152 6.75 -1.20 0.17
C ASP A 152 8.20 -0.76 -0.04
N ASP A 153 8.56 0.47 0.32
CA ASP A 153 9.90 1.01 0.08
C ASP A 153 10.85 0.78 1.27
N HIS A 154 10.33 0.70 2.50
CA HIS A 154 11.13 0.59 3.72
C HIS A 154 10.87 -0.67 4.54
N ALA A 155 9.89 -1.49 4.17
CA ALA A 155 9.41 -2.61 4.97
C ALA A 155 9.04 -2.21 6.43
N ASP A 156 8.73 -0.93 6.68
CA ASP A 156 8.41 -0.42 8.00
C ASP A 156 6.91 -0.54 8.28
N MET A 157 6.53 -1.70 8.81
CA MET A 157 5.15 -1.95 9.22
C MET A 157 4.72 -1.04 10.39
N THR A 158 5.63 -0.67 11.28
CA THR A 158 5.30 0.18 12.45
C THR A 158 4.88 1.58 12.01
N GLN A 159 5.64 2.19 11.10
CA GLN A 159 5.27 3.48 10.51
C GLN A 159 4.00 3.37 9.67
N SER A 160 3.85 2.29 8.90
CA SER A 160 2.63 2.05 8.11
C SER A 160 1.37 1.98 8.99
N ARG A 161 1.41 1.21 10.07
CA ARG A 161 0.34 1.16 11.09
C ARG A 161 0.09 2.54 11.71
N SER A 162 1.14 3.29 12.01
CA SER A 162 1.00 4.65 12.55
C SER A 162 0.21 5.56 11.61
N TYR A 163 0.49 5.52 10.30
CA TYR A 163 -0.27 6.27 9.30
C TYR A 163 -1.73 5.83 9.25
N MET A 164 -1.99 4.52 9.17
CA MET A 164 -3.36 4.00 9.11
C MET A 164 -4.17 4.32 10.38
N GLN A 165 -3.60 4.10 11.56
CA GLN A 165 -4.24 4.39 12.85
C GLN A 165 -4.51 5.89 13.03
N ARG A 166 -3.58 6.76 12.63
CA ARG A 166 -3.81 8.22 12.62
C ARG A 166 -4.87 8.61 11.60
N GLY A 167 -4.82 8.04 10.40
CA GLY A 167 -5.83 8.25 9.36
C GLY A 167 -7.22 7.87 9.85
N LEU A 168 -7.36 6.73 10.53
CA LEU A 168 -8.61 6.30 11.13
C LEU A 168 -9.10 7.25 12.21
N ARG A 169 -8.25 8.02 12.91
CA ARG A 169 -8.72 9.04 13.85
C ARG A 169 -9.43 10.20 13.14
N PHE A 170 -9.00 10.57 11.93
CA PHE A 170 -9.58 11.66 11.14
C PHE A 170 -10.71 11.19 10.22
N CYS A 171 -10.55 10.04 9.58
CA CYS A 171 -11.45 9.50 8.56
C CYS A 171 -12.24 8.28 9.08
N LYS A 172 -12.76 8.34 10.31
CA LYS A 172 -13.48 7.22 10.96
C LYS A 172 -14.64 6.67 10.12
N SER A 173 -15.36 7.55 9.45
CA SER A 173 -16.51 7.21 8.59
C SER A 173 -16.13 6.62 7.24
N SER A 174 -14.85 6.63 6.87
CA SER A 174 -14.38 6.11 5.58
C SER A 174 -14.21 4.59 5.64
N LYS A 175 -15.22 3.85 5.15
CA LYS A 175 -15.16 2.39 4.97
C LYS A 175 -13.93 1.96 4.17
N PHE A 176 -13.61 2.72 3.12
CA PHE A 176 -12.42 2.51 2.31
C PHE A 176 -11.14 2.44 3.15
N LEU A 177 -10.96 3.34 4.13
CA LEU A 177 -9.76 3.36 4.95
C LEU A 177 -9.67 2.12 5.86
N TRP A 178 -10.80 1.66 6.40
CA TRP A 178 -10.85 0.43 7.20
C TRP A 178 -10.48 -0.81 6.38
N VAL A 179 -11.07 -0.95 5.18
CA VAL A 179 -10.75 -2.05 4.25
C VAL A 179 -9.27 -2.00 3.84
N GLN A 180 -8.75 -0.82 3.50
CA GLN A 180 -7.34 -0.68 3.10
C GLN A 180 -6.37 -0.96 4.26
N TYR A 181 -6.74 -0.64 5.50
CA TYR A 181 -5.90 -0.97 6.66
C TYR A 181 -5.83 -2.48 6.88
N ALA A 182 -6.97 -3.17 6.86
CA ALA A 182 -7.00 -4.63 6.94
C ALA A 182 -6.25 -5.28 5.77
N LYS A 183 -6.42 -4.76 4.54
CA LYS A 183 -5.68 -5.21 3.36
C LYS A 183 -4.17 -5.08 3.55
N LEU A 184 -3.71 -3.98 4.15
CA LEU A 184 -2.31 -3.74 4.43
C LEU A 184 -1.73 -4.76 5.43
N GLU A 185 -2.49 -5.10 6.47
CA GLU A 185 -2.10 -6.13 7.44
C GLU A 185 -2.05 -7.52 6.78
N LEU A 186 -3.01 -7.86 5.92
CA LEU A 186 -3.01 -9.13 5.18
C LEU A 186 -1.85 -9.23 4.20
N ILE A 187 -1.50 -8.15 3.51
CA ILE A 187 -0.29 -8.09 2.66
C ILE A 187 0.97 -8.40 3.48
N TYR A 188 1.05 -7.89 4.70
CA TYR A 188 2.19 -8.16 5.56
C TYR A 188 2.23 -9.61 6.06
N ILE A 189 1.09 -10.16 6.44
CA ILE A 189 0.98 -11.60 6.77
C ILE A 189 1.42 -12.43 5.56
N ALA A 190 0.99 -12.08 4.34
CA ALA A 190 1.40 -12.76 3.13
C ALA A 190 2.91 -12.66 2.88
N LYS A 191 3.51 -11.48 3.08
CA LYS A 191 4.98 -11.30 3.01
C LYS A 191 5.71 -12.16 4.05
N LEU A 192 5.19 -12.28 5.27
CA LEU A 192 5.76 -13.14 6.32
C LEU A 192 5.67 -14.63 5.96
N VAL A 193 4.51 -15.11 5.51
CA VAL A 193 4.31 -16.50 5.09
C VAL A 193 5.21 -16.84 3.89
N ALA A 194 5.29 -15.95 2.90
CA ALA A 194 6.20 -16.13 1.76
C ALA A 194 7.67 -16.22 2.21
N ARG A 195 8.07 -15.41 3.20
CA ARG A 195 9.41 -15.47 3.79
C ARG A 195 9.67 -16.79 4.52
N GLN A 196 8.71 -17.29 5.29
CA GLN A 196 8.83 -18.60 5.96
C GLN A 196 9.01 -19.75 4.96
N ARG A 197 8.23 -19.72 3.87
CA ARG A 197 8.36 -20.67 2.74
C ARG A 197 9.75 -20.64 2.13
N ILE A 198 10.27 -19.45 1.82
CA ILE A 198 11.60 -19.28 1.21
C ILE A 198 12.70 -19.77 2.16
N LEU A 199 12.58 -19.51 3.46
CA LEU A 199 13.53 -19.95 4.48
C LEU A 199 13.42 -21.44 4.84
N GLY A 200 12.49 -22.20 4.23
CA GLY A 200 12.29 -23.61 4.51
C GLY A 200 11.73 -23.89 5.91
N LEU A 201 11.18 -22.88 6.58
CA LEU A 201 10.59 -22.98 7.91
C LEU A 201 9.18 -23.59 7.89
N ASP A 202 8.59 -23.74 6.71
CA ASP A 202 7.32 -24.44 6.47
C ASP A 202 7.41 -25.96 6.61
N ARG A 203 8.59 -26.51 6.95
CA ARG A 203 8.73 -27.93 7.32
C ARG A 203 8.26 -28.12 8.75
N GLU A 204 7.24 -28.96 8.93
CA GLU A 204 6.97 -29.63 10.20
C GLU A 204 8.24 -30.41 10.59
N ILE A 205 8.96 -29.92 11.60
CA ILE A 205 10.05 -30.68 12.19
C ILE A 205 9.36 -31.70 13.11
N GLU A 206 9.64 -32.98 12.89
CA GLU A 206 9.26 -34.06 13.81
C GLU A 206 9.60 -33.65 15.25
N PRO A 207 8.74 -33.94 16.24
CA PRO A 207 8.97 -33.48 17.61
C PRO A 207 10.33 -33.96 18.10
N ALA A 208 11.28 -33.04 18.24
CA ALA A 208 12.54 -33.30 18.91
C ALA A 208 12.22 -33.71 20.35
N LYS A 209 12.80 -34.83 20.77
CA LYS A 209 12.74 -35.33 22.14
C LYS A 209 13.20 -34.23 23.11
N PRO A 210 12.62 -34.18 24.33
CA PRO A 210 13.06 -33.24 25.34
C PRO A 210 14.48 -33.61 25.76
N GLU A 211 15.43 -32.68 25.58
CA GLU A 211 16.72 -32.71 26.25
C GLU A 211 16.74 -31.68 27.37
N GLU A 212 17.50 -32.04 28.39
CA GLU A 212 17.33 -31.70 29.80
C GLU A 212 17.74 -30.28 30.17
N ASP A 213 17.19 -29.86 31.32
CA ASP A 213 17.50 -28.65 32.05
C ASP A 213 19.01 -28.44 32.23
N THR A 214 19.49 -27.22 31.94
CA THR A 214 20.57 -26.63 32.73
C THR A 214 20.19 -25.21 33.11
N ALA A 215 19.72 -25.09 34.34
CA ALA A 215 19.61 -23.83 35.07
C ALA A 215 21.00 -23.22 35.28
N PHE A 216 21.11 -21.91 35.07
CA PHE A 216 22.06 -21.07 35.79
C PHE A 216 21.33 -19.82 36.29
N ASP A 217 21.34 -19.68 37.62
CA ASP A 217 20.85 -18.57 38.44
C ASP A 217 21.52 -17.25 38.04
N ASP A 218 20.71 -16.19 37.90
CA ASP A 218 21.13 -14.82 38.23
C ASP A 218 19.96 -14.08 38.91
N PRO A 219 20.03 -13.81 40.23
CA PRO A 219 18.98 -13.17 40.99
C PRO A 219 19.21 -11.65 41.09
N ASP A 220 18.84 -10.89 40.05
CA ASP A 220 18.45 -9.46 40.14
C ASP A 220 18.16 -8.83 38.76
N ALA A 221 17.06 -9.21 38.11
CA ALA A 221 16.55 -8.51 36.92
C ALA A 221 15.02 -8.36 36.94
N ASP A 222 14.51 -7.66 37.95
CA ASP A 222 13.11 -7.26 38.01
C ASP A 222 12.88 -6.05 37.07
N MET A 223 12.79 -6.30 35.75
CA MET A 223 12.19 -5.40 34.75
C MET A 223 11.73 -6.20 33.52
N ILE A 224 10.40 -6.35 33.35
CA ILE A 224 9.81 -6.82 32.09
C ILE A 224 9.93 -5.71 31.05
N ALA A 225 10.98 -5.74 30.24
CA ALA A 225 11.05 -4.96 29.02
C ALA A 225 10.24 -5.66 27.91
N LEU A 226 9.09 -5.09 27.55
CA LEU A 226 8.36 -5.46 26.34
C LEU A 226 9.31 -5.41 25.13
N PRO A 227 9.45 -6.48 24.34
CA PRO A 227 10.29 -6.45 23.16
C PRO A 227 9.71 -5.44 22.16
N LYS A 228 10.41 -4.31 21.99
CA LYS A 228 10.18 -3.43 20.86
C LYS A 228 10.75 -4.14 19.64
N ILE A 229 9.87 -4.75 18.84
CA ILE A 229 10.22 -5.15 17.47
C ILE A 229 10.57 -3.85 16.73
N THR A 230 11.87 -3.61 16.53
CA THR A 230 12.37 -2.52 15.68
C THR A 230 12.60 -3.05 14.28
N GLY A 231 12.59 -2.16 13.28
CA GLY A 231 12.73 -2.53 11.86
C GLY A 231 14.06 -3.21 11.48
N GLU A 232 14.99 -3.34 12.42
CA GLU A 232 16.25 -4.06 12.27
C GLU A 232 16.05 -5.59 12.32
N ASP A 233 15.05 -6.09 13.05
CA ASP A 233 14.69 -7.53 13.10
C ASP A 233 14.11 -8.06 11.77
N ILE A 234 13.77 -7.14 10.85
CA ILE A 234 13.12 -7.46 9.57
C ILE A 234 14.14 -7.47 8.42
N ASN A 235 15.34 -6.92 8.60
CA ASN A 235 16.33 -6.75 7.52
C ASN A 235 17.77 -7.12 7.96
N PRO A 236 18.22 -8.38 7.77
CA PRO A 236 19.56 -8.82 8.17
C PRO A 236 20.67 -8.36 7.19
N SER A 237 20.41 -7.36 6.34
CA SER A 237 21.42 -6.81 5.42
C SER A 237 22.11 -5.57 5.97
N ALA A 238 21.84 -5.17 7.21
CA ALA A 238 22.43 -3.98 7.82
C ALA A 238 23.02 -4.30 9.21
N GLY A 239 23.95 -5.26 9.27
CA GLY A 239 24.76 -5.49 10.47
C GLY A 239 25.23 -6.94 10.59
N ASP A 240 26.51 -7.13 10.31
CA ASP A 240 27.39 -8.26 10.60
C ASP A 240 27.16 -9.63 9.91
N GLU A 241 28.25 -10.07 9.27
CA GLU A 241 28.51 -11.41 8.77
C GLU A 241 28.67 -12.36 9.97
N ASP A 242 27.63 -13.12 10.32
CA ASP A 242 27.70 -14.57 10.60
C ASP A 242 26.39 -15.08 11.24
N GLY A 243 25.88 -16.19 10.69
CA GLY A 243 24.86 -17.00 11.34
C GLY A 243 23.40 -16.62 11.05
N VAL A 244 22.64 -17.58 10.49
CA VAL A 244 21.18 -17.49 10.47
C VAL A 244 20.71 -17.67 11.92
N ASP A 245 20.29 -16.59 12.57
CA ASP A 245 19.80 -16.60 13.96
C ASP A 245 18.61 -17.58 14.11
N GLN A 246 18.88 -18.78 14.62
CA GLN A 246 17.86 -19.81 14.89
C GLN A 246 16.75 -19.29 15.82
N VAL A 247 17.10 -18.42 16.77
CA VAL A 247 16.16 -17.76 17.68
C VAL A 247 15.22 -16.80 16.95
N ALA A 248 15.69 -16.10 15.92
CA ALA A 248 14.85 -15.23 15.10
C ALA A 248 13.88 -16.07 14.23
N LEU A 249 14.33 -17.23 13.73
CA LEU A 249 13.50 -18.16 12.96
C LEU A 249 12.37 -18.78 13.80
N GLU A 250 12.64 -19.17 15.05
CA GLU A 250 11.63 -19.73 15.97
C GLU A 250 10.61 -18.69 16.44
N LYS A 251 11.04 -17.45 16.69
CA LYS A 251 10.15 -16.31 16.97
C LYS A 251 9.26 -15.97 15.77
N LEU A 252 9.74 -16.19 14.55
CA LEU A 252 8.96 -15.98 13.34
C LEU A 252 7.90 -17.08 13.14
N LYS A 253 8.23 -18.35 13.47
CA LYS A 253 7.29 -19.49 13.47
C LYS A 253 6.14 -19.33 14.46
N SER A 254 6.43 -18.84 15.67
CA SER A 254 5.45 -18.60 16.74
C SER A 254 4.79 -17.23 16.67
N SER A 255 5.06 -16.43 15.62
CA SER A 255 4.62 -15.04 15.57
C SER A 255 3.10 -14.93 15.64
N PRO A 256 2.55 -14.27 16.68
CA PRO A 256 1.11 -14.04 16.81
C PRO A 256 0.50 -13.29 15.61
N ALA A 257 1.34 -12.62 14.80
CA ALA A 257 0.94 -11.91 13.59
C ALA A 257 0.30 -12.85 12.54
N LEU A 258 0.72 -14.12 12.47
CA LEU A 258 0.23 -15.09 11.49
C LEU A 258 -1.19 -15.58 11.79
N SER A 259 -1.68 -15.37 13.02
CA SER A 259 -2.99 -15.83 13.49
C SER A 259 -4.17 -15.08 12.87
N GLY A 260 -3.92 -13.96 12.17
CA GLY A 260 -4.96 -13.09 11.61
C GLY A 260 -5.71 -12.23 12.64
N ALA A 261 -5.24 -12.16 13.89
CA ALA A 261 -5.92 -11.44 14.97
C ALA A 261 -6.06 -9.93 14.71
N ILE A 262 -5.09 -9.30 14.04
CA ILE A 262 -5.13 -7.85 13.76
C ILE A 262 -6.22 -7.53 12.73
N PRO A 263 -6.28 -8.16 11.53
CA PRO A 263 -7.41 -8.00 10.62
C PRO A 263 -8.78 -8.26 11.26
N LEU A 264 -8.89 -9.27 12.14
CA LEU A 264 -10.13 -9.53 12.89
C LEU A 264 -10.51 -8.37 13.80
N ALA A 265 -9.58 -7.87 14.61
CA ALA A 265 -9.84 -6.73 15.50
C ALA A 265 -10.20 -5.44 14.72
N ILE A 266 -9.60 -5.25 13.54
CA ILE A 266 -9.96 -4.15 12.62
C ILE A 266 -11.40 -4.34 12.12
N PHE A 267 -11.76 -5.55 11.70
CA PHE A 267 -13.12 -5.88 11.26
C PHE A 267 -14.14 -5.63 12.38
N ASP A 268 -13.93 -6.18 13.58
CA ASP A 268 -14.85 -6.03 14.71
C ASP A 268 -15.07 -4.56 15.09
N SER A 269 -13.97 -3.81 15.19
CA SER A 269 -14.03 -2.37 15.48
C SER A 269 -14.81 -1.59 14.42
N ALA A 270 -14.61 -1.93 13.14
CA ALA A 270 -15.31 -1.30 12.03
C ALA A 270 -16.78 -1.73 11.94
N TRP A 271 -17.05 -3.01 12.19
CA TRP A 271 -18.38 -3.62 12.17
C TRP A 271 -19.30 -2.94 13.17
N ASP A 272 -18.83 -2.77 14.40
CA ASP A 272 -19.53 -2.04 15.46
C ASP A 272 -19.69 -0.55 15.09
N HIS A 273 -18.63 0.07 14.58
CA HIS A 273 -18.65 1.49 14.18
C HIS A 273 -19.71 1.78 13.10
N PHE A 274 -19.85 0.89 12.12
CA PHE A 274 -20.82 1.01 11.02
C PHE A 274 -22.18 0.38 11.33
N LYS A 275 -22.45 0.03 12.59
CA LYS A 275 -23.75 -0.49 13.04
C LYS A 275 -24.20 -1.73 12.27
N ASN A 276 -23.30 -2.69 12.08
CA ASN A 276 -23.58 -3.98 11.45
C ASN A 276 -24.08 -3.83 10.00
N ASP A 277 -23.40 -2.97 9.23
CA ASP A 277 -23.69 -2.80 7.81
C ASP A 277 -23.17 -3.98 6.99
N THR A 278 -24.09 -4.82 6.52
CA THR A 278 -23.78 -6.01 5.73
C THR A 278 -23.08 -5.69 4.40
N ARG A 279 -23.26 -4.49 3.84
CA ARG A 279 -22.54 -4.10 2.62
C ARG A 279 -21.05 -3.90 2.89
N PHE A 280 -20.72 -3.27 4.02
CA PHE A 280 -19.33 -3.16 4.47
C PHE A 280 -18.74 -4.54 4.76
N GLY A 281 -19.51 -5.41 5.44
CA GLY A 281 -19.10 -6.79 5.70
C GLY A 281 -18.77 -7.57 4.41
N HIS A 282 -19.59 -7.43 3.37
CA HIS A 282 -19.34 -8.04 2.06
C HIS A 282 -18.10 -7.47 1.37
N GLU A 283 -17.93 -6.15 1.35
CA GLU A 283 -16.73 -5.51 0.79
C GLU A 283 -15.45 -5.98 1.50
N PHE A 284 -15.50 -6.09 2.83
CA PHE A 284 -14.39 -6.59 3.62
C PHE A 284 -14.14 -8.08 3.33
N TYR A 285 -15.19 -8.90 3.26
CA TYR A 285 -15.11 -10.32 2.91
C TYR A 285 -14.43 -10.52 1.56
N ASP A 286 -14.86 -9.81 0.52
CA ASP A 286 -14.30 -9.92 -0.82
C ASP A 286 -12.82 -9.53 -0.84
N MET A 287 -12.44 -8.47 -0.13
CA MET A 287 -11.04 -8.09 0.03
C MET A 287 -10.21 -9.20 0.69
N VAL A 288 -10.73 -9.84 1.75
CA VAL A 288 -10.03 -10.96 2.40
C VAL A 288 -9.96 -12.19 1.50
N PHE A 289 -11.02 -12.45 0.73
CA PHE A 289 -11.14 -13.60 -0.18
C PHE A 289 -10.06 -13.59 -1.28
N GLU A 290 -9.54 -12.42 -1.67
CA GLU A 290 -8.40 -12.28 -2.60
C GLU A 290 -7.12 -12.96 -2.08
N PHE A 291 -6.97 -13.15 -0.76
CA PHE A 291 -5.77 -13.70 -0.13
C PHE A 291 -5.83 -15.23 0.06
N GLY A 292 -6.07 -15.95 -1.05
CA GLY A 292 -6.31 -17.40 -1.09
C GLY A 292 -5.28 -18.27 -0.37
N ASP A 293 -4.01 -17.89 -0.40
CA ASP A 293 -2.91 -18.73 0.10
C ASP A 293 -2.58 -18.54 1.60
N LEU A 294 -3.35 -17.69 2.31
CA LEU A 294 -3.09 -17.38 3.72
C LEU A 294 -3.63 -18.47 4.66
N PRO A 295 -2.84 -18.94 5.65
CA PRO A 295 -3.29 -19.93 6.63
C PRO A 295 -4.50 -19.48 7.47
N CYS A 296 -4.60 -18.18 7.76
CA CYS A 296 -5.67 -17.60 8.56
C CYS A 296 -6.92 -17.21 7.75
N LEU A 297 -6.93 -17.43 6.43
CA LEU A 297 -8.01 -17.01 5.53
C LEU A 297 -9.39 -17.50 5.99
N ARG A 298 -9.55 -18.82 6.15
CA ARG A 298 -10.85 -19.41 6.52
C ARG A 298 -11.33 -18.97 7.90
N LYS A 299 -10.40 -18.75 8.83
CA LYS A 299 -10.70 -18.22 10.17
C LYS A 299 -11.29 -16.82 10.07
N ILE A 300 -10.67 -15.93 9.29
CA ILE A 300 -11.14 -14.55 9.12
C ILE A 300 -12.49 -14.52 8.39
N LEU A 301 -12.61 -15.23 7.27
CA LEU A 301 -13.85 -15.28 6.49
C LEU A 301 -15.01 -15.90 7.29
N GLY A 302 -14.74 -16.95 8.07
CA GLY A 302 -15.73 -17.59 8.94
C GLY A 302 -16.29 -16.63 9.98
N HIS A 303 -15.40 -15.89 10.67
CA HIS A 303 -15.78 -14.87 11.64
C HIS A 303 -16.65 -13.75 11.03
N ILE A 304 -16.28 -13.27 9.84
CA ILE A 304 -17.05 -12.24 9.11
C ILE A 304 -18.45 -12.77 8.78
N ILE A 305 -18.56 -14.02 8.33
CA ILE A 305 -19.85 -14.66 8.02
C ILE A 305 -20.69 -14.80 9.28
N GLU A 306 -20.13 -15.29 10.39
CA GLU A 306 -20.84 -15.44 11.66
C GLU A 306 -21.41 -14.10 12.13
N ALA A 307 -20.62 -13.03 12.05
CA ALA A 307 -21.07 -11.68 12.38
C ALA A 307 -22.21 -11.19 11.46
N MET A 308 -22.09 -11.38 10.15
CA MET A 308 -23.11 -10.94 9.18
C MET A 308 -24.41 -11.75 9.28
N MET A 309 -24.31 -13.08 9.38
CA MET A 309 -25.45 -13.98 9.49
C MET A 309 -26.16 -13.82 10.84
N GLY A 310 -25.40 -13.58 11.92
CA GLY A 310 -25.95 -13.29 13.24
C GLY A 310 -26.70 -11.96 13.31
N ALA A 311 -26.22 -10.93 12.60
CA ALA A 311 -26.89 -9.63 12.58
C ALA A 311 -28.10 -9.58 11.63
N LYS A 312 -27.94 -10.04 10.38
CA LYS A 312 -28.96 -9.93 9.31
C LYS A 312 -28.85 -11.10 8.31
N SER A 313 -29.33 -12.28 8.70
CA SER A 313 -29.34 -13.50 7.87
C SER A 313 -30.12 -13.40 6.54
N ILE A 314 -31.04 -12.44 6.42
CA ILE A 314 -31.86 -12.22 5.21
C ILE A 314 -31.11 -11.38 4.17
N SER A 315 -30.05 -10.67 4.55
CA SER A 315 -29.30 -9.80 3.63
C SER A 315 -28.63 -10.62 2.53
N HIS A 316 -28.84 -10.24 1.27
CA HIS A 316 -28.21 -10.90 0.11
C HIS A 316 -26.67 -10.88 0.23
N HIS A 317 -26.11 -9.82 0.80
CA HIS A 317 -24.68 -9.67 1.11
C HIS A 317 -24.14 -10.73 2.09
N ALA A 318 -24.92 -11.08 3.12
CA ALA A 318 -24.53 -12.12 4.07
C ALA A 318 -24.63 -13.52 3.43
N GLN A 319 -25.71 -13.74 2.67
CA GLN A 319 -25.99 -15.01 2.00
C GLN A 319 -24.96 -15.34 0.93
N ILE A 320 -24.56 -14.38 0.08
CA ILE A 320 -23.53 -14.63 -0.93
C ILE A 320 -22.18 -15.00 -0.30
N CYS A 321 -21.78 -14.32 0.79
CA CYS A 321 -20.55 -14.66 1.51
C CYS A 321 -20.60 -16.08 2.10
N TYR A 322 -21.74 -16.46 2.68
CA TYR A 322 -21.96 -17.81 3.19
C TYR A 322 -21.91 -18.88 2.08
N ILE A 323 -22.50 -18.58 0.91
CA ILE A 323 -22.48 -19.45 -0.27
C ILE A 323 -21.06 -19.60 -0.83
N LYS A 324 -20.27 -18.52 -0.92
CA LYS A 324 -18.90 -18.53 -1.45
C LYS A 324 -17.89 -19.24 -0.54
N PHE A 325 -18.10 -19.23 0.77
CA PHE A 325 -17.13 -19.70 1.77
C PHE A 325 -16.49 -21.08 1.54
N PRO A 326 -17.21 -22.14 1.11
CA PRO A 326 -16.59 -23.44 0.87
C PRO A 326 -15.47 -23.40 -0.16
N THR A 327 -15.51 -22.47 -1.12
CA THR A 327 -14.49 -22.29 -2.16
C THR A 327 -13.30 -21.43 -1.70
N ALA A 328 -13.32 -20.87 -0.49
CA ALA A 328 -12.27 -20.01 0.00
C ALA A 328 -10.92 -20.75 0.14
N GLY A 329 -9.90 -20.18 -0.50
CA GLY A 329 -8.52 -20.70 -0.49
C GLY A 329 -8.31 -21.95 -1.35
N ILE A 330 -9.27 -22.33 -2.18
CA ILE A 330 -9.15 -23.50 -3.08
C ILE A 330 -8.93 -23.01 -4.51
N GLN A 331 -7.84 -23.47 -5.12
CA GLN A 331 -7.55 -23.20 -6.53
C GLN A 331 -8.61 -23.86 -7.41
N VAL A 332 -9.11 -23.13 -8.42
CA VAL A 332 -10.21 -23.58 -9.30
C VAL A 332 -9.88 -24.86 -10.07
N THR A 333 -8.59 -25.06 -10.38
CA THR A 333 -8.07 -26.24 -11.07
C THR A 333 -7.75 -27.42 -10.13
N SER A 334 -7.90 -27.25 -8.82
CA SER A 334 -7.63 -28.29 -7.83
C SER A 334 -8.70 -29.39 -7.84
N PRO A 335 -8.35 -30.66 -7.59
CA PRO A 335 -9.31 -31.75 -7.42
C PRO A 335 -10.29 -31.55 -6.26
N GLU A 336 -9.98 -30.66 -5.31
CA GLU A 336 -10.87 -30.33 -4.19
C GLU A 336 -11.99 -29.35 -4.57
N PHE A 337 -11.79 -28.58 -5.64
CA PHE A 337 -12.73 -27.54 -6.08
C PHE A 337 -14.13 -28.05 -6.43
N PRO A 338 -14.33 -29.17 -7.17
CA PRO A 338 -15.66 -29.74 -7.42
C PRO A 338 -16.48 -29.96 -6.14
N ARG A 339 -15.85 -30.51 -5.09
CA ARG A 339 -16.51 -30.79 -3.81
C ARG A 339 -16.91 -29.50 -3.10
N ALA A 340 -16.00 -28.51 -3.10
CA ALA A 340 -16.26 -27.20 -2.53
C ALA A 340 -17.39 -26.47 -3.26
N LEU A 341 -17.36 -26.45 -4.59
CA LEU A 341 -18.41 -25.86 -5.42
C LEU A 341 -19.76 -26.56 -5.19
N GLY A 342 -19.77 -27.89 -5.06
CA GLY A 342 -20.97 -28.65 -4.72
C GLY A 342 -21.58 -28.22 -3.37
N ALA A 343 -20.75 -27.98 -2.36
CA ALA A 343 -21.20 -27.45 -1.07
C ALA A 343 -21.75 -26.02 -1.18
N SER A 344 -21.12 -25.16 -1.99
CA SER A 344 -21.64 -23.82 -2.29
C SER A 344 -22.99 -23.86 -2.99
N LEU A 345 -23.16 -24.73 -3.99
CA LEU A 345 -24.42 -24.91 -4.70
C LEU A 345 -25.52 -25.50 -3.81
N ALA A 346 -25.19 -26.33 -2.83
CA ALA A 346 -26.13 -26.82 -1.83
C ALA A 346 -26.63 -25.66 -0.95
N ARG A 347 -25.72 -24.83 -0.40
CA ARG A 347 -26.07 -23.63 0.37
C ARG A 347 -26.92 -22.65 -0.43
N MET A 348 -26.63 -22.50 -1.72
CA MET A 348 -27.42 -21.66 -2.61
C MET A 348 -28.89 -22.11 -2.72
N LYS A 349 -29.17 -23.42 -2.64
CA LYS A 349 -30.55 -23.94 -2.68
C LYS A 349 -31.31 -23.72 -1.37
N GLU A 350 -30.61 -23.55 -0.26
CA GLU A 350 -31.20 -23.28 1.06
C GLU A 350 -31.74 -21.84 1.17
N HIS A 351 -31.21 -20.92 0.35
CA HIS A 351 -31.64 -19.53 0.32
C HIS A 351 -32.54 -19.25 -0.88
N ARG A 352 -33.64 -18.52 -0.64
CA ARG A 352 -34.52 -18.05 -1.73
C ARG A 352 -33.75 -17.02 -2.55
N GLN A 353 -33.49 -17.32 -3.82
CA GLN A 353 -32.86 -16.37 -4.74
C GLN A 353 -33.80 -15.19 -4.98
N GLN A 354 -33.48 -14.06 -4.36
CA GLN A 354 -33.97 -12.74 -4.74
C GLN A 354 -33.08 -12.19 -5.87
N GLY A 355 -33.56 -11.23 -6.66
CA GLY A 355 -32.85 -10.66 -7.79
C GLY A 355 -31.47 -10.13 -7.43
N GLU A 356 -31.33 -9.43 -6.29
CA GLU A 356 -30.03 -8.92 -5.82
C GLU A 356 -29.03 -10.06 -5.53
N LEU A 357 -29.47 -11.15 -4.89
CA LEU A 357 -28.63 -12.33 -4.64
C LEU A 357 -28.25 -13.02 -5.95
N ALA A 358 -29.19 -13.13 -6.89
CA ALA A 358 -28.93 -13.72 -8.20
C ALA A 358 -27.87 -12.93 -8.98
N GLN A 359 -27.90 -11.60 -8.92
CA GLN A 359 -26.87 -10.75 -9.53
C GLN A 359 -25.48 -10.99 -8.94
N GLU A 360 -25.37 -11.10 -7.61
CA GLU A 360 -24.10 -11.37 -6.93
C GLU A 360 -23.55 -12.78 -7.24
N ILE A 361 -24.43 -13.79 -7.34
CA ILE A 361 -24.06 -15.15 -7.76
C ILE A 361 -23.49 -15.13 -9.19
N ILE A 362 -24.13 -14.41 -10.11
CA ILE A 362 -23.66 -14.28 -11.50
C ILE A 362 -22.28 -13.60 -11.52
N SER A 363 -22.13 -12.49 -10.80
CA SER A 363 -20.86 -11.75 -10.68
C SER A 363 -19.72 -12.64 -10.18
N TRP A 364 -20.01 -13.51 -9.20
CA TRP A 364 -19.04 -14.47 -8.67
C TRP A 364 -18.70 -15.62 -9.64
N LEU A 365 -19.70 -16.18 -10.33
CA LEU A 365 -19.53 -17.36 -11.17
C LEU A 365 -18.96 -17.04 -12.57
N GLN A 366 -19.21 -15.85 -13.11
CA GLN A 366 -18.76 -15.44 -14.45
C GLN A 366 -17.23 -15.50 -14.64
N PRO A 367 -16.40 -14.99 -13.72
CA PRO A 367 -14.94 -15.15 -13.81
C PRO A 367 -14.51 -16.63 -13.74
N LEU A 368 -15.19 -17.44 -12.92
CA LEU A 368 -14.87 -18.86 -12.76
C LEU A 368 -15.13 -19.65 -14.04
N GLU A 369 -16.23 -19.37 -14.75
CA GLU A 369 -16.57 -20.01 -16.03
C GLU A 369 -15.52 -19.76 -17.12
N LYS A 370 -14.88 -18.58 -17.09
CA LYS A 370 -13.85 -18.15 -18.05
C LYS A 370 -12.44 -18.63 -17.71
N THR A 371 -12.27 -19.36 -16.61
CA THR A 371 -10.95 -19.84 -16.17
C THR A 371 -10.45 -20.94 -17.11
N GLU A 372 -9.26 -20.75 -17.68
CA GLU A 372 -8.62 -21.76 -18.53
C GLU A 372 -8.25 -23.01 -17.72
N GLY A 373 -8.48 -24.21 -18.29
CA GLY A 373 -8.16 -25.48 -17.64
C GLY A 373 -9.23 -26.00 -16.66
N LEU A 374 -10.39 -25.36 -16.60
CA LEU A 374 -11.54 -25.88 -15.85
C LEU A 374 -12.13 -27.13 -16.54
N ASP A 375 -12.51 -28.13 -15.74
CA ASP A 375 -13.20 -29.33 -16.24
C ASP A 375 -14.48 -28.94 -17.02
N PRO A 376 -14.69 -29.44 -18.25
CA PRO A 376 -15.88 -29.16 -19.04
C PRO A 376 -17.20 -29.47 -18.32
N SER A 377 -17.21 -30.46 -17.41
CA SER A 377 -18.37 -30.80 -16.60
C SER A 377 -18.69 -29.71 -15.58
N LEU A 378 -17.68 -29.17 -14.89
CA LEU A 378 -17.82 -28.03 -13.98
C LEU A 378 -18.26 -26.77 -14.72
N GLN A 379 -17.68 -26.52 -15.89
CA GLN A 379 -18.06 -25.37 -16.73
C GLN A 379 -19.55 -25.42 -17.10
N ARG A 380 -20.07 -26.59 -17.48
CA ARG A 380 -21.51 -26.78 -17.76
C ARG A 380 -22.38 -26.53 -16.53
N VAL A 381 -21.95 -26.99 -15.36
CA VAL A 381 -22.68 -26.78 -14.09
C VAL A 381 -22.73 -25.29 -13.77
N ILE A 382 -21.59 -24.59 -13.84
CA ILE A 382 -21.51 -23.14 -13.60
C ILE A 382 -22.40 -22.38 -14.60
N ALA A 383 -22.30 -22.69 -15.89
CA ALA A 383 -23.14 -22.08 -16.94
C ALA A 383 -24.64 -22.33 -16.75
N ALA A 384 -25.01 -23.52 -16.26
CA ALA A 384 -26.40 -23.84 -15.92
C ALA A 384 -26.88 -23.03 -14.71
N THR A 385 -26.04 -22.85 -13.68
CA THR A 385 -26.35 -22.04 -12.51
C THR A 385 -26.49 -20.57 -12.87
N ILE A 386 -25.58 -20.00 -13.68
CA ILE A 386 -25.68 -18.62 -14.17
C ILE A 386 -27.01 -18.39 -14.90
N ARG A 387 -27.35 -19.26 -15.87
CA ARG A 387 -28.62 -19.16 -16.60
C ARG A 387 -29.84 -19.29 -15.70
N SER A 388 -29.77 -20.11 -14.65
CA SER A 388 -30.84 -20.21 -13.66
C SER A 388 -31.02 -18.90 -12.90
N SER A 389 -29.93 -18.28 -12.46
CA SER A 389 -29.96 -17.00 -11.76
C SER A 389 -30.39 -15.83 -12.66
N GLU A 390 -30.02 -15.85 -13.95
CA GLU A 390 -30.49 -14.87 -14.94
C GLU A 390 -32.01 -14.96 -15.16
N ARG A 391 -32.59 -16.16 -15.13
CA ARG A 391 -34.05 -16.33 -15.21
C ARG A 391 -34.76 -15.77 -13.98
N THR A 392 -34.18 -15.95 -12.79
CA THR A 392 -34.70 -15.35 -11.56
C THR A 392 -34.74 -13.81 -11.67
N LEU A 393 -33.69 -13.20 -12.23
CA LEU A 393 -33.63 -11.75 -12.49
C LEU A 393 -34.67 -11.25 -13.50
N GLN A 394 -35.11 -12.09 -14.44
CA GLN A 394 -36.12 -11.72 -15.45
C GLN A 394 -37.55 -11.91 -14.96
N THR A 395 -37.75 -12.62 -13.85
CA THR A 395 -39.08 -12.99 -13.32
C THR A 395 -39.52 -12.06 -12.18
N GLU A 396 -38.58 -11.34 -11.57
CA GLU A 396 -38.82 -10.21 -10.66
C GLU A 396 -38.88 -8.89 -11.43
#